data_AF-A0A924V941-F1
#
_entry.id   AF-A0A924V941-F1
#
_cell.length_a   1.000
_cell.length_b   1.000
_cell.length_c   1.000
_cell.angle_alpha   90.00
_cell.angle_beta   90.00
_cell.angle_gamma   90.00
#
_symmetry.space_group_name_H-M   'P 1'
#
loop_
_entity.id
_entity.type
_entity.pdbx_description
1 polymer ?
#
loop_
_entity_poly.entity_id
_entity_poly.type
_entity_poly.pdbx_seq_one_letter_code
_entity_poly.pdbx_strand_id
1 'polypeptide(L)'
;MKSKILVILALILSHSLMAHSVNLPDPKMTTGALCTSSDPDFMGFDYPAKVARCHRNINDSKKVAVAKAYGNIPRAQWSKYEFDHYLPLCAGGSNSIQNLWPQPIAEAKQKDVIEIQVCSGLKAGTMTQAAALQKINDYFKQRQLTTAYKYTVQPTNSFECDQIQTDQAQASSFKVNFDLTSNSSLQNIKVRLVEKNAESEFLNEGSLVV
;
A
#
# COMPACT_ATOMS: atom_id res chain seq x y z
N MET A 1 11.12 -58.76 -30.25
CA MET A 1 10.15 -57.95 -31.02
C MET A 1 9.43 -56.99 -30.09
N LYS A 2 9.75 -55.69 -30.24
CA LYS A 2 8.99 -54.46 -29.93
C LYS A 2 7.98 -54.49 -28.76
N SER A 3 8.45 -53.98 -27.63
CA SER A 3 7.67 -53.40 -26.54
C SER A 3 6.73 -52.30 -27.03
N LYS A 4 5.47 -52.31 -26.57
CA LYS A 4 4.56 -51.16 -26.60
C LYS A 4 3.75 -51.10 -25.30
N ILE A 5 4.44 -50.72 -24.22
CA ILE A 5 3.78 -50.13 -23.06
C ILE A 5 3.28 -48.76 -23.51
N LEU A 6 1.98 -48.65 -23.76
CA LEU A 6 1.31 -47.39 -24.03
C LEU A 6 1.15 -46.65 -22.69
N VAL A 7 2.19 -45.94 -22.26
CA VAL A 7 2.10 -45.02 -21.12
C VAL A 7 1.26 -43.82 -21.56
N ILE A 8 0.04 -43.75 -21.04
CA ILE A 8 -0.84 -42.59 -21.13
C ILE A 8 -0.14 -41.45 -20.37
N LEU A 9 0.58 -40.59 -21.11
CA LEU A 9 1.16 -39.37 -20.57
C LEU A 9 0.07 -38.30 -20.49
N ALA A 10 -0.82 -38.44 -19.50
CA ALA A 10 -1.73 -37.37 -19.11
C ALA A 10 -0.89 -36.29 -18.40
N LEU A 11 -0.30 -35.38 -19.18
CA LEU A 11 0.29 -34.15 -18.66
C LEU A 11 -0.87 -33.27 -18.18
N ILE A 12 -1.23 -33.44 -16.90
CA ILE A 12 -2.10 -32.52 -16.19
C ILE A 12 -1.32 -31.21 -16.08
N LEU A 13 -1.59 -30.29 -17.01
CA LEU A 13 -1.10 -28.91 -16.96
C LEU A 13 -1.88 -28.19 -15.85
N SER A 14 -1.57 -28.52 -14.60
CA SER A 14 -2.06 -27.85 -13.40
C SER A 14 -1.50 -26.43 -13.40
N HIS A 15 -2.21 -25.53 -14.08
CA HIS A 15 -2.05 -24.10 -13.87
C HIS A 15 -2.55 -23.80 -12.46
N SER A 16 -1.64 -23.82 -11.49
CA SER A 16 -1.86 -23.21 -10.20
C SER A 16 -2.19 -21.73 -10.45
N LEU A 17 -3.47 -21.40 -10.49
CA LEU A 17 -3.97 -20.04 -10.31
C LEU A 17 -3.57 -19.64 -8.89
N MET A 18 -2.33 -19.16 -8.74
CA MET A 18 -1.92 -18.46 -7.53
C MET A 18 -2.87 -17.27 -7.42
N ALA A 19 -3.81 -17.37 -6.48
CA ALA A 19 -4.69 -16.27 -6.15
C ALA A 19 -3.78 -15.12 -5.68
N HIS A 20 -3.53 -14.16 -6.57
CA HIS A 20 -2.76 -12.98 -6.23
C HIS A 20 -3.59 -12.20 -5.22
N SER A 21 -3.21 -12.26 -3.95
CA SER A 21 -3.85 -11.47 -2.91
C SER A 21 -3.54 -10.01 -3.19
N VAL A 22 -4.54 -9.25 -3.64
CA VAL A 22 -4.44 -7.80 -3.84
C VAL A 22 -4.26 -7.16 -2.48
N ASN A 23 -3.03 -6.87 -2.05
CA ASN A 23 -2.76 -6.30 -0.72
C ASN A 23 -2.62 -4.77 -0.72
N LEU A 24 -2.59 -4.19 -1.92
CA LEU A 24 -2.45 -2.76 -2.20
C LEU A 24 -3.23 -2.42 -3.47
N PRO A 25 -3.71 -1.18 -3.61
CA PRO A 25 -4.32 -0.71 -4.84
C PRO A 25 -3.27 -0.71 -5.96
N ASP A 26 -3.67 -1.11 -7.18
CA ASP A 26 -2.83 -0.97 -8.36
C ASP A 26 -2.80 0.51 -8.78
N PRO A 27 -1.64 1.19 -8.75
CA PRO A 27 -1.55 2.62 -9.06
C PRO A 27 -1.93 2.97 -10.50
N LYS A 28 -1.97 2.00 -11.42
CA LYS A 28 -2.44 2.20 -12.80
C LYS A 28 -3.97 2.14 -12.90
N MET A 29 -4.61 1.36 -12.04
CA MET A 29 -6.08 1.18 -12.05
C MET A 29 -6.78 2.13 -11.09
N THR A 30 -6.17 2.40 -9.94
CA THR A 30 -6.74 3.13 -8.83
C THR A 30 -5.87 4.34 -8.52
N THR A 31 -5.96 5.35 -9.38
CA THR A 31 -5.19 6.60 -9.27
C THR A 31 -5.75 7.57 -8.22
N GLY A 32 -6.96 7.31 -7.73
CA GLY A 32 -7.73 8.23 -6.90
C GLY A 32 -8.51 9.21 -7.77
N ALA A 33 -9.83 9.19 -7.65
CA ALA A 33 -10.72 10.15 -8.30
C ALA A 33 -11.52 10.90 -7.25
N LEU A 34 -11.60 12.22 -7.40
CA LEU A 34 -12.38 13.09 -6.53
C LEU A 34 -13.82 13.22 -7.05
N CYS A 35 -14.73 13.41 -6.12
CA CYS A 35 -16.11 13.79 -6.36
C CYS A 35 -16.16 15.25 -6.83
N THR A 36 -17.07 15.53 -7.76
CA THR A 36 -17.28 16.82 -8.39
C THR A 36 -18.78 17.10 -8.47
N SER A 37 -19.15 18.37 -8.66
CA SER A 37 -20.56 18.74 -8.83
C SER A 37 -21.19 18.21 -10.13
N SER A 38 -20.39 17.66 -11.05
CA SER A 38 -20.86 17.00 -12.27
C SER A 38 -21.13 15.50 -12.08
N ASP A 39 -20.72 14.90 -10.96
CA ASP A 39 -20.96 13.49 -10.72
C ASP A 39 -22.46 13.24 -10.47
N PRO A 40 -23.04 12.17 -11.04
CA PRO A 40 -24.47 11.89 -10.94
C PRO A 40 -24.93 11.56 -9.51
N ASP A 41 -23.99 11.20 -8.63
CA ASP A 41 -24.23 10.90 -7.21
C ASP A 41 -23.68 11.99 -6.28
N PHE A 42 -23.37 13.19 -6.81
CA PHE A 42 -23.02 14.36 -6.01
C PHE A 42 -24.16 14.76 -5.07
N MET A 43 -23.83 15.03 -3.81
CA MET A 43 -24.77 15.33 -2.74
C MET A 43 -24.59 16.72 -2.12
N GLY A 44 -23.61 17.49 -2.57
CA GLY A 44 -23.26 18.79 -2.01
C GLY A 44 -21.85 18.84 -1.46
N PHE A 45 -21.59 19.87 -0.65
CA PHE A 45 -20.29 20.12 -0.03
C PHE A 45 -20.38 19.98 1.48
N ASP A 46 -19.43 19.27 2.06
CA ASP A 46 -19.28 19.09 3.50
C ASP A 46 -18.14 19.95 4.06
N TYR A 47 -18.17 20.12 5.38
CA TYR A 47 -17.11 20.73 6.20
C TYR A 47 -16.82 22.21 5.89
N PRO A 48 -16.06 22.91 6.75
CA PRO A 48 -15.61 24.28 6.45
C PRO A 48 -14.79 24.35 5.16
N ALA A 49 -14.03 23.28 4.85
CA ALA A 49 -13.19 23.17 3.66
C ALA A 49 -13.97 23.00 2.34
N LYS A 50 -15.31 22.92 2.36
CA LYS A 50 -16.17 22.75 1.16
C LYS A 50 -15.75 21.55 0.30
N VAL A 51 -15.61 20.40 0.94
CA VAL A 51 -15.25 19.15 0.26
C VAL A 51 -16.48 18.58 -0.46
N ALA A 52 -16.38 18.33 -1.75
CA ALA A 52 -17.44 17.71 -2.53
C ALA A 52 -17.74 16.28 -2.01
N ARG A 53 -19.01 15.94 -1.81
CA ARG A 53 -19.44 14.63 -1.32
C ARG A 53 -20.29 13.90 -2.35
N CYS A 54 -19.93 12.66 -2.63
CA CYS A 54 -20.73 11.72 -3.43
C CYS A 54 -21.45 10.72 -2.51
N HIS A 55 -22.54 10.14 -2.98
CA HIS A 55 -23.29 9.12 -2.23
C HIS A 55 -22.43 7.88 -1.98
N ARG A 56 -22.46 7.28 -0.77
CA ARG A 56 -21.58 6.15 -0.43
C ARG A 56 -21.82 4.87 -1.25
N ASN A 57 -23.07 4.65 -1.65
CA ASN A 57 -23.47 3.36 -2.20
C ASN A 57 -22.87 3.09 -3.59
N ILE A 58 -22.07 2.04 -3.69
CA ILE A 58 -21.64 1.46 -4.96
C ILE A 58 -22.54 0.28 -5.32
N ASN A 59 -23.13 0.32 -6.52
CA ASN A 59 -23.98 -0.75 -7.00
C ASN A 59 -23.17 -2.00 -7.41
N ASP A 60 -23.85 -3.13 -7.55
CA ASP A 60 -23.23 -4.40 -7.93
C ASP A 60 -22.49 -4.34 -9.27
N SER A 61 -22.98 -3.55 -10.23
CA SER A 61 -22.31 -3.38 -11.53
C SER A 61 -20.91 -2.77 -11.37
N LYS A 62 -20.76 -1.75 -10.52
CA LYS A 62 -19.45 -1.18 -10.18
C LYS A 62 -18.53 -2.21 -9.52
N LYS A 63 -19.04 -3.00 -8.56
CA LYS A 63 -18.26 -4.08 -7.91
C LYS A 63 -17.77 -5.12 -8.92
N VAL A 64 -18.62 -5.52 -9.88
CA VAL A 64 -18.24 -6.42 -10.98
C VAL A 64 -17.13 -5.78 -11.82
N ALA A 65 -17.25 -4.50 -12.18
CA ALA A 65 -16.25 -3.82 -12.99
C ALA A 65 -14.88 -3.74 -12.28
N VAL A 66 -14.87 -3.43 -10.98
CA VAL A 66 -13.65 -3.42 -10.16
C VAL A 66 -13.04 -4.82 -10.04
N ALA A 67 -13.86 -5.85 -9.74
CA ALA A 67 -13.40 -7.24 -9.67
C ALA A 67 -12.79 -7.72 -11.00
N LYS A 68 -13.38 -7.31 -12.13
CA LYS A 68 -12.87 -7.59 -13.48
C LYS A 68 -11.51 -6.93 -13.72
N ALA A 69 -11.38 -5.64 -13.37
CA ALA A 69 -10.13 -4.90 -13.51
C ALA A 69 -8.99 -5.56 -12.72
N TYR A 70 -9.29 -6.03 -11.50
CA TYR A 70 -8.34 -6.70 -10.59
C TYR A 70 -8.24 -8.22 -10.82
N GLY A 71 -8.18 -8.66 -12.09
CA GLY A 71 -7.89 -10.06 -12.42
C GLY A 71 -9.08 -11.01 -12.33
N ASN A 72 -10.31 -10.51 -12.52
CA ASN A 72 -11.55 -11.31 -12.50
C ASN A 72 -11.81 -12.04 -11.18
N ILE A 73 -11.74 -11.32 -10.05
CA ILE A 73 -12.00 -11.89 -8.72
C ILE A 73 -13.38 -12.56 -8.67
N PRO A 74 -13.46 -13.89 -8.44
CA PRO A 74 -14.73 -14.61 -8.42
C PRO A 74 -15.67 -14.07 -7.35
N ARG A 75 -16.97 -14.01 -7.66
CA ARG A 75 -18.00 -13.52 -6.72
C ARG A 75 -18.01 -14.26 -5.38
N ALA A 76 -17.72 -15.56 -5.40
CA ALA A 76 -17.58 -16.38 -4.19
C ALA A 76 -16.45 -15.92 -3.24
N GLN A 77 -15.50 -15.11 -3.72
CA GLN A 77 -14.40 -14.57 -2.92
C GLN A 77 -14.67 -13.13 -2.47
N TRP A 78 -15.75 -12.47 -2.92
CA TRP A 78 -16.01 -11.07 -2.60
C TRP A 78 -16.14 -10.81 -1.10
N SER A 79 -16.58 -11.79 -0.29
CA SER A 79 -16.62 -11.66 1.17
C SER A 79 -15.24 -11.47 1.82
N LYS A 80 -14.14 -11.69 1.09
CA LYS A 80 -12.77 -11.44 1.54
C LYS A 80 -12.32 -9.99 1.30
N TYR A 81 -13.15 -9.19 0.63
CA TYR A 81 -12.82 -7.84 0.22
C TYR A 81 -13.94 -6.85 0.55
N GLU A 82 -13.55 -5.63 0.84
CA GLU A 82 -14.39 -4.45 0.68
C GLU A 82 -14.06 -3.82 -0.68
N PHE A 83 -15.09 -3.55 -1.48
CA PHE A 83 -14.91 -2.75 -2.69
C PHE A 83 -14.88 -1.29 -2.27
N ASP A 84 -13.70 -0.83 -1.89
CA ASP A 84 -13.56 0.38 -1.09
C ASP A 84 -12.84 1.49 -1.86
N HIS A 85 -12.97 2.70 -1.33
CA HIS A 85 -12.44 3.90 -1.92
C HIS A 85 -10.97 4.10 -1.59
N TYR A 86 -10.11 4.35 -2.59
CA TYR A 86 -8.71 4.71 -2.37
C TYR A 86 -8.59 6.05 -1.61
N LEU A 87 -9.24 7.09 -2.12
CA LEU A 87 -9.48 8.34 -1.39
C LEU A 87 -10.83 8.23 -0.67
N PRO A 88 -10.89 8.40 0.67
CA PRO A 88 -12.14 8.27 1.41
C PRO A 88 -13.18 9.29 0.96
N LEU A 89 -14.45 8.91 1.01
CA LEU A 89 -15.58 9.79 0.70
C LEU A 89 -15.57 11.09 1.52
N CYS A 90 -15.12 11.05 2.79
CA CYS A 90 -15.02 12.26 3.61
C CYS A 90 -13.95 13.23 3.09
N ALA A 91 -12.88 12.75 2.46
CA ALA A 91 -11.89 13.60 1.79
C ALA A 91 -12.31 13.96 0.36
N GLY A 92 -13.53 13.61 -0.04
CA GLY A 92 -14.12 13.89 -1.34
C GLY A 92 -13.74 12.88 -2.42
N GLY A 93 -13.43 11.63 -2.08
CA GLY A 93 -13.33 10.56 -3.08
C GLY A 93 -14.66 10.32 -3.81
N SER A 94 -14.61 9.89 -5.07
CA SER A 94 -15.81 9.55 -5.88
C SER A 94 -16.04 8.06 -5.95
N ASN A 95 -17.19 7.65 -6.49
CA ASN A 95 -17.50 6.26 -6.84
C ASN A 95 -16.96 5.84 -8.21
N SER A 96 -15.99 6.56 -8.76
CA SER A 96 -15.35 6.15 -10.01
C SER A 96 -14.53 4.88 -9.80
N ILE A 97 -14.41 4.05 -10.85
CA ILE A 97 -13.53 2.87 -10.84
C ILE A 97 -12.07 3.28 -10.53
N GLN A 98 -11.63 4.47 -10.95
CA GLN A 98 -10.28 4.97 -10.61
C GLN A 98 -10.09 5.28 -9.13
N ASN A 99 -11.17 5.31 -8.34
CA ASN A 99 -11.10 5.45 -6.89
C ASN A 99 -11.52 4.18 -6.15
N LEU A 100 -11.83 3.08 -6.84
CA LEU A 100 -12.31 1.85 -6.21
C LEU A 100 -11.31 0.72 -6.42
N TRP A 101 -11.19 -0.15 -5.42
CA TRP A 101 -10.37 -1.35 -5.51
C TRP A 101 -10.90 -2.45 -4.57
N PRO A 102 -10.58 -3.73 -4.82
CA PRO A 102 -10.95 -4.83 -3.93
C PRO A 102 -9.96 -4.88 -2.77
N GLN A 103 -10.28 -4.17 -1.70
CA GLN A 103 -9.46 -4.03 -0.51
C GLN A 103 -9.66 -5.23 0.44
N PRO A 104 -8.60 -5.98 0.81
CA PRO A 104 -8.75 -7.06 1.78
C PRO A 104 -9.26 -6.57 3.13
N ILE A 105 -10.14 -7.32 3.78
CA ILE A 105 -10.75 -6.94 5.07
C ILE A 105 -9.70 -6.59 6.15
N ALA A 106 -8.58 -7.31 6.19
CA ALA A 106 -7.52 -7.02 7.16
C ALA A 106 -6.84 -5.67 6.90
N GLU A 107 -6.72 -5.28 5.63
CA GLU A 107 -6.11 -4.02 5.22
C GLU A 107 -7.12 -2.86 5.34
N ALA A 108 -8.41 -3.10 5.09
CA ALA A 108 -9.52 -2.18 5.38
C ALA A 108 -9.47 -1.66 6.81
N LYS A 109 -9.37 -2.56 7.79
CA LYS A 109 -9.25 -2.21 9.21
C LYS A 109 -8.02 -1.37 9.55
N GLN A 110 -6.93 -1.51 8.80
CA GLN A 110 -5.72 -0.71 9.00
C GLN A 110 -5.92 0.70 8.42
N LYS A 111 -6.53 0.80 7.23
CA LYS A 111 -6.88 2.07 6.60
C LYS A 111 -7.92 2.85 7.41
N ASP A 112 -8.89 2.19 8.05
CA ASP A 112 -9.89 2.84 8.90
C ASP A 112 -9.27 3.79 9.94
N VAL A 113 -8.13 3.42 10.52
CA VAL A 113 -7.43 4.24 11.53
C VAL A 113 -7.01 5.59 10.95
N ILE A 114 -6.45 5.60 9.73
CA ILE A 114 -6.00 6.83 9.08
C ILE A 114 -7.21 7.63 8.56
N GLU A 115 -8.25 6.96 8.08
CA GLU A 115 -9.48 7.61 7.63
C GLU A 115 -10.22 8.31 8.76
N ILE A 116 -10.31 7.71 9.94
CA ILE A 116 -10.91 8.35 11.12
C ILE A 116 -10.20 9.67 11.44
N GLN A 117 -8.87 9.69 11.39
CA GLN A 117 -8.10 10.91 11.63
C GLN A 117 -8.39 11.98 10.58
N VAL A 118 -8.40 11.60 9.30
CA VAL A 118 -8.68 12.50 8.18
C VAL A 118 -10.09 13.07 8.26
N CYS A 119 -11.11 12.22 8.41
CA CYS A 119 -12.50 12.65 8.48
C CYS A 119 -12.76 13.53 9.71
N SER A 120 -12.15 13.21 10.86
CA SER A 120 -12.29 14.02 12.08
C SER A 120 -11.63 15.39 11.93
N GLY A 121 -10.44 15.45 11.32
CA GLY A 121 -9.75 16.72 11.07
C GLY A 121 -10.52 17.63 10.10
N LEU A 122 -11.05 17.06 9.02
CA LEU A 122 -11.91 17.79 8.07
C LEU A 122 -13.17 18.31 8.77
N LYS A 123 -13.84 17.47 9.55
CA LYS A 123 -15.04 17.85 10.31
C LYS A 123 -14.78 18.95 11.32
N ALA A 124 -13.64 18.91 12.00
CA ALA A 124 -13.22 19.92 12.96
C ALA A 124 -12.69 21.21 12.30
N GLY A 125 -12.45 21.21 10.98
CA GLY A 125 -11.82 22.34 10.29
C GLY A 125 -10.33 22.49 10.59
N THR A 126 -9.70 21.51 11.26
CA THR A 126 -8.26 21.50 11.58
C THR A 126 -7.40 20.91 10.46
N MET A 127 -8.03 20.34 9.43
CA MET A 127 -7.38 19.76 8.26
C MET A 127 -8.03 20.29 6.98
N THR A 128 -7.22 20.65 5.99
CA THR A 128 -7.69 20.99 4.64
C THR A 128 -7.90 19.72 3.80
N GLN A 129 -8.66 19.80 2.71
CA GLN A 129 -8.78 18.67 1.78
C GLN A 129 -7.42 18.23 1.24
N ALA A 130 -6.55 19.18 0.85
CA ALA A 130 -5.22 18.86 0.36
C ALA A 130 -4.38 18.05 1.37
N ALA A 131 -4.40 18.45 2.64
CA ALA A 131 -3.71 17.72 3.72
C ALA A 131 -4.30 16.32 3.95
N ALA A 132 -5.62 16.19 3.86
CA ALA A 132 -6.32 14.90 3.93
C ALA A 132 -5.88 13.95 2.81
N LEU A 133 -5.86 14.42 1.56
CA LEU A 133 -5.44 13.63 0.41
C LEU A 133 -3.97 13.22 0.51
N GLN A 134 -3.10 14.15 0.92
CA GLN A 134 -1.69 13.86 1.16
C GLN A 134 -1.53 12.75 2.21
N LYS A 135 -2.25 12.84 3.33
CA LYS A 135 -2.17 11.86 4.42
C LYS A 135 -2.58 10.45 3.98
N ILE A 136 -3.58 10.31 3.11
CA ILE A 136 -3.98 9.01 2.53
C ILE A 136 -2.95 8.49 1.53
N ASN A 137 -2.43 9.35 0.66
CA ASN A 137 -1.37 8.97 -0.29
C ASN A 137 -0.11 8.52 0.45
N ASP A 138 0.28 9.22 1.52
CA ASP A 138 1.44 8.87 2.34
C ASP A 138 1.25 7.51 3.04
N TYR A 139 0.05 7.20 3.52
CA TYR A 139 -0.27 5.87 4.07
C TYR A 139 0.01 4.76 3.04
N PHE A 140 -0.50 4.89 1.82
CA PHE A 140 -0.27 3.87 0.78
C PHE A 140 1.18 3.83 0.32
N LYS A 141 1.85 4.98 0.21
CA LYS A 141 3.28 5.06 -0.13
C LYS A 141 4.14 4.33 0.91
N GLN A 142 3.88 4.56 2.21
CA GLN A 142 4.59 3.86 3.28
C GLN A 142 4.38 2.36 3.20
N ARG A 143 3.13 1.90 2.99
CA ARG A 143 2.86 0.48 2.83
C ARG A 143 3.53 -0.15 1.61
N GLN A 144 3.60 0.56 0.48
CA GLN A 144 4.33 0.10 -0.70
C GLN A 144 5.81 -0.09 -0.39
N LEU A 145 6.43 0.88 0.30
CA LEU A 145 7.84 0.80 0.71
C LEU A 145 8.09 -0.35 1.70
N THR A 146 7.25 -0.51 2.71
CA THR A 146 7.36 -1.62 3.68
C THR A 146 7.20 -2.98 2.99
N THR A 147 6.28 -3.08 2.04
CA THR A 147 6.06 -4.30 1.27
C THR A 147 7.28 -4.62 0.40
N ALA A 148 7.78 -3.63 -0.35
CA ALA A 148 8.99 -3.79 -1.17
C ALA A 148 10.19 -4.21 -0.32
N TYR A 149 10.43 -3.57 0.83
CA TYR A 149 11.52 -3.93 1.74
C TYR A 149 11.41 -5.39 2.23
N LYS A 150 10.23 -5.86 2.62
CA LYS A 150 10.00 -7.26 3.01
C LYS A 150 10.32 -8.27 1.89
N TYR A 151 10.10 -7.90 0.63
CA TYR A 151 10.43 -8.75 -0.52
C TYR A 151 11.91 -8.68 -0.91
N THR A 152 12.58 -7.54 -0.74
CA THR A 152 14.01 -7.42 -1.03
C THR A 152 14.86 -8.11 0.04
N VAL A 153 14.42 -8.11 1.30
CA VAL A 153 15.17 -8.65 2.46
C VAL A 153 14.69 -10.06 2.83
N GLN A 154 14.38 -10.89 1.83
CA GLN A 154 14.10 -12.32 2.09
C GLN A 154 15.32 -12.96 2.78
N PRO A 155 15.12 -13.87 3.74
CA PRO A 155 16.18 -14.36 4.61
C PRO A 155 17.06 -15.39 3.87
N THR A 156 18.03 -14.91 3.09
CA THR A 156 19.24 -15.68 2.89
C THR A 156 20.06 -15.52 4.16
N ASN A 157 20.36 -16.64 4.84
CA ASN A 157 21.19 -16.68 6.04
C ASN A 157 22.64 -16.28 5.74
N SER A 158 22.88 -15.00 5.45
CA SER A 158 24.18 -14.32 5.40
C SER A 158 23.98 -12.99 4.67
N PHE A 159 24.06 -11.87 5.38
CA PHE A 159 24.28 -10.58 4.74
C PHE A 159 25.78 -10.40 4.54
N GLU A 160 26.26 -10.54 3.30
CA GLU A 160 27.50 -9.93 2.87
C GLU A 160 27.12 -8.60 2.20
N CYS A 161 27.34 -7.50 2.91
CA CYS A 161 27.11 -6.16 2.37
C CYS A 161 28.25 -5.79 1.41
N ASP A 162 28.14 -6.24 0.17
CA ASP A 162 28.89 -5.64 -0.93
C ASP A 162 27.91 -4.91 -1.85
N GLN A 163 28.09 -3.59 -1.93
CA GLN A 163 27.48 -2.64 -2.87
C GLN A 163 26.10 -2.06 -2.48
N ILE A 164 26.12 -1.05 -1.61
CA ILE A 164 25.13 0.04 -1.68
C ILE A 164 25.57 0.95 -2.83
N GLN A 165 24.83 0.95 -3.93
CA GLN A 165 25.06 1.88 -5.04
C GLN A 165 24.31 3.19 -4.72
N THR A 166 25.05 4.24 -4.38
CA THR A 166 24.48 5.58 -4.15
C THR A 166 24.47 6.37 -5.45
N ASP A 167 23.27 6.78 -5.90
CA ASP A 167 23.04 7.57 -7.13
C ASP A 167 23.40 9.07 -7.02
N GLN A 168 24.38 9.41 -6.17
CA GLN A 168 24.92 10.77 -6.09
C GLN A 168 26.45 10.70 -6.06
N ALA A 169 27.05 11.39 -7.02
CA ALA A 169 28.48 11.44 -7.23
C ALA A 169 29.22 12.09 -6.05
N GLN A 170 29.66 11.27 -5.10
CA GLN A 170 30.93 11.40 -4.37
C GLN A 170 31.06 10.16 -3.50
N ALA A 171 32.01 9.30 -3.84
CA ALA A 171 32.31 8.10 -3.07
C ALA A 171 32.95 8.48 -1.73
N SER A 172 32.15 8.78 -0.72
CA SER A 172 32.55 8.60 0.67
C SER A 172 32.14 7.20 1.09
N SER A 173 33.13 6.35 1.36
CA SER A 173 32.91 5.02 1.92
C SER A 173 32.25 5.15 3.30
N PHE A 174 30.96 4.86 3.40
CA PHE A 174 30.27 4.76 4.68
C PHE A 174 30.44 3.34 5.23
N LYS A 175 30.87 3.21 6.48
CA LYS A 175 30.74 1.94 7.22
C LYS A 175 29.44 2.00 8.01
N VAL A 176 28.49 1.16 7.65
CA VAL A 176 27.27 0.95 8.44
C VAL A 176 27.56 -0.18 9.42
N ASN A 177 27.63 0.12 10.71
CA ASN A 177 27.69 -0.90 11.76
C ASN A 177 26.27 -1.17 12.26
N PHE A 178 25.80 -2.40 12.12
CA PHE A 178 24.54 -2.85 12.71
C PHE A 178 24.83 -3.39 14.11
N ASP A 179 24.41 -2.67 15.14
CA ASP A 179 24.50 -3.16 16.52
C ASP A 179 23.15 -3.80 16.90
N LEU A 180 23.06 -5.12 16.73
CA LEU A 180 21.87 -5.90 17.08
C LEU A 180 21.91 -6.23 18.58
N THR A 181 21.49 -5.29 19.42
CA THR A 181 21.22 -5.61 20.83
C THR A 181 19.82 -6.19 20.96
N SER A 182 19.74 -7.50 21.19
CA SER A 182 18.45 -8.16 21.44
C SER A 182 17.92 -7.74 22.81
N ASN A 183 16.83 -6.98 22.84
CA ASN A 183 15.97 -6.95 24.01
C ASN A 183 14.56 -7.35 23.60
N SER A 184 14.06 -8.38 24.26
CA SER A 184 12.80 -9.04 23.97
C SER A 184 11.63 -8.05 24.03
N SER A 185 10.80 -8.10 22.97
CA SER A 185 9.41 -7.61 22.84
C SER A 185 9.10 -6.40 21.94
N LEU A 186 10.06 -5.60 21.47
CA LEU A 186 9.86 -4.69 20.32
C LEU A 186 11.21 -4.50 19.63
N GLN A 187 11.32 -4.87 18.35
CA GLN A 187 12.57 -4.70 17.59
C GLN A 187 12.74 -3.24 17.19
N ASN A 188 13.26 -2.42 18.10
CA ASN A 188 13.78 -1.11 17.76
C ASN A 188 15.16 -1.30 17.12
N ILE A 189 15.24 -1.19 15.80
CA ILE A 189 16.53 -1.19 15.09
C ILE A 189 17.09 0.24 15.16
N LYS A 190 18.07 0.46 16.03
CA LYS A 190 18.79 1.75 16.08
C LYS A 190 19.88 1.74 15.01
N VAL A 191 19.64 2.42 13.89
CA VAL A 191 20.65 2.58 12.83
C VAL A 191 21.51 3.80 13.15
N ARG A 192 22.82 3.59 13.35
CA ARG A 192 23.79 4.69 13.51
C ARG A 192 24.59 4.85 12.23
N LEU A 193 24.39 5.98 11.54
CA LEU A 193 25.26 6.40 10.44
C LEU A 193 26.46 7.13 11.03
N VAL A 194 27.67 6.63 10.80
CA VAL A 194 28.91 7.31 11.21
C VAL A 194 29.69 7.66 9.95
N GLU A 195 29.75 8.95 9.64
CA GLU A 195 30.59 9.46 8.56
C GLU A 195 32.04 9.48 9.05
N LYS A 196 32.97 8.90 8.28
CA LYS A 196 34.36 8.79 8.71
C LYS A 196 35.24 9.83 8.03
N ASN A 197 34.98 11.12 8.26
CA ASN A 197 35.87 12.20 7.82
C ASN A 197 36.04 13.23 8.96
N ALA A 198 37.28 13.34 9.45
CA ALA A 198 37.89 14.39 10.28
C ALA A 198 37.00 15.22 11.24
N GLU A 199 37.23 15.02 12.55
CA GLU A 199 36.99 15.98 13.64
C GLU A 199 35.72 16.85 13.56
N SER A 200 34.54 16.23 13.60
CA SER A 200 33.38 16.80 14.32
C SER A 200 32.29 15.74 14.46
N GLU A 201 31.88 15.46 15.70
CA GLU A 201 30.72 14.61 15.99
C GLU A 201 29.45 15.37 15.62
N PHE A 202 28.85 15.06 14.47
CA PHE A 202 27.44 15.39 14.23
C PHE A 202 26.59 14.17 14.55
N LEU A 203 25.92 14.22 15.70
CA LEU A 203 24.93 13.23 16.12
C LEU A 203 23.60 13.57 15.45
N ASN A 204 23.21 12.82 14.42
CA ASN A 204 21.82 12.81 13.96
C ASN A 204 21.17 11.53 14.45
N GLU A 205 20.55 11.58 15.64
CA GLU A 205 19.77 10.46 16.16
C GLU A 205 18.40 10.40 15.45
N GLY A 206 18.32 9.63 14.38
CA GLY A 206 17.04 9.19 13.82
C GLY A 206 16.53 7.98 14.59
N SER A 207 15.39 8.10 15.27
CA SER A 207 14.65 6.93 15.76
C SER A 207 13.63 6.51 14.71
N LEU A 208 13.80 5.31 14.14
CA LEU A 208 12.76 4.63 13.39
C LEU A 208 11.96 3.77 14.37
N VAL A 209 10.74 4.18 14.68
CA VAL A 209 9.79 3.35 15.41
C VAL A 209 9.07 2.49 14.38
N VAL A 210 9.22 1.16 14.48
CA VAL A 210 8.57 0.16 13.61
C VAL A 210 7.30 -0.35 14.28
#